data_AF-A0A9D2DHK8-F1
#
_entry.id   AF-A0A9D2DHK8-F1
#
_cell.length_a   1.000
_cell.length_b   1.000
_cell.length_c   1.000
_cell.angle_alpha   90.00
_cell.angle_beta   90.00
_cell.angle_gamma   90.00
#
_symmetry.space_group_name_H-M   'P 1'
#
loop_
_entity.id
_entity.type
_entity.pdbx_description
1 polymer ?
#
loop_
_entity_poly.entity_id
_entity_poly.type
_entity_poly.pdbx_seq_one_letter_code
_entity_poly.pdbx_strand_id
1 'polypeptide(L)'
;MNIVVYAICKNESQFVDRWMDSMSEADTVVVLDTGSTDDTVKRLEARGAMVSKDIIDPWRFDTARNRALDLVPEDADICVSTDLDEVFHPGWRELLEKAWLPGTGQASYRYTWSFNPDGSEGVVFWYNKIHARHGYKWLHPVHEVIQWVGEGSPGPTVSVEGMQLDHHPDPTKSRGQYLPLLEMSVLEDPNDDRNMHYLGREYMFKGRWDDCITTLKMHLSMPSAVWADERAASMRYIAKSYSEKGEIQTARNWYLKAIAEAPHLREPYIDLAMLLYNNQKWEGVLYFTECALEIEVRPRTYICEAAAWGSLPYDLRSIAFYNTERYREALMEVQRAIAIEPSNERLQGNLKFIEKAANSIGGKYSF
;
A
#
# COMPACT_ATOMS: atom_id res chain seq x y z
N MET A 1 15.75 -26.48 8.70
CA MET A 1 15.15 -25.32 9.37
C MET A 1 13.66 -25.58 9.37
N ASN A 2 13.02 -25.61 10.53
CA ASN A 2 11.58 -25.84 10.67
C ASN A 2 10.84 -24.51 10.44
N ILE A 3 10.14 -24.40 9.31
CA ILE A 3 9.42 -23.20 8.89
C ILE A 3 7.93 -23.45 9.03
N VAL A 4 7.27 -22.64 9.88
CA VAL A 4 5.84 -22.73 10.13
C VAL A 4 5.13 -21.51 9.57
N VAL A 5 4.15 -21.75 8.70
CA VAL A 5 3.19 -20.73 8.30
C VAL A 5 2.06 -20.68 9.32
N TYR A 6 1.65 -19.48 9.72
CA TYR A 6 0.49 -19.30 10.57
C TYR A 6 -0.42 -18.15 10.13
N ALA A 7 -1.73 -18.36 10.24
CA ALA A 7 -2.73 -17.39 9.82
C ALA A 7 -3.93 -17.34 10.78
N ILE A 8 -4.70 -16.27 10.67
CA ILE A 8 -6.06 -16.18 11.22
C ILE A 8 -7.05 -16.25 10.07
N CYS A 9 -8.24 -16.80 10.29
CA CYS A 9 -9.28 -16.81 9.26
C CYS A 9 -10.68 -16.60 9.82
N LYS A 10 -11.58 -16.15 8.94
CA LYS A 10 -13.04 -16.13 9.15
C LYS A 10 -13.78 -16.05 7.83
N ASN A 11 -14.50 -17.12 7.47
CA ASN A 11 -15.24 -17.22 6.21
C ASN A 11 -14.36 -16.93 4.98
N GLU A 12 -13.31 -17.73 4.83
CA GLU A 12 -12.29 -17.60 3.77
C GLU A 12 -12.28 -18.79 2.81
N SER A 13 -13.35 -19.56 2.74
CA SER A 13 -13.42 -20.79 1.95
C SER A 13 -12.92 -20.60 0.52
N GLN A 14 -13.32 -19.51 -0.14
CA GLN A 14 -12.95 -19.20 -1.52
C GLN A 14 -11.42 -19.12 -1.77
N PHE A 15 -10.62 -18.89 -0.73
CA PHE A 15 -9.16 -18.73 -0.86
C PHE A 15 -8.34 -19.92 -0.39
N VAL A 16 -8.96 -20.88 0.31
CA VAL A 16 -8.24 -21.98 0.97
C VAL A 16 -7.32 -22.74 0.03
N ASP A 17 -7.79 -23.15 -1.15
CA ASP A 17 -7.00 -24.02 -2.04
C ASP A 17 -5.76 -23.28 -2.57
N ARG A 18 -5.93 -22.07 -3.12
CA ARG A 18 -4.81 -21.28 -3.66
C ARG A 18 -3.81 -20.89 -2.56
N TRP A 19 -4.29 -20.58 -1.36
CA TRP A 19 -3.43 -20.24 -0.24
C TRP A 19 -2.62 -21.45 0.19
N MET A 20 -3.27 -22.60 0.43
CA MET A 20 -2.59 -23.84 0.79
C MET A 20 -1.61 -24.34 -0.29
N ASP A 21 -1.92 -24.15 -1.58
CA ASP A 21 -0.97 -24.44 -2.66
C ASP A 21 0.31 -23.58 -2.52
N SER A 22 0.16 -22.28 -2.24
CA SER A 22 1.31 -21.38 -2.06
C SER A 22 2.07 -21.58 -0.75
N MET A 23 1.41 -22.04 0.32
CA MET A 23 2.04 -22.34 1.61
C MET A 23 2.65 -23.75 1.67
N SER A 24 2.54 -24.54 0.59
CA SER A 24 2.96 -25.95 0.55
C SER A 24 4.47 -26.18 0.74
N GLU A 25 5.29 -25.14 0.61
CA GLU A 25 6.73 -25.23 0.86
C GLU A 25 7.07 -25.21 2.36
N ALA A 26 6.14 -24.81 3.25
CA ALA A 26 6.34 -24.81 4.69
C ALA A 26 6.32 -26.23 5.30
N ASP A 27 6.97 -26.42 6.44
CA ASP A 27 6.96 -27.70 7.15
C ASP A 27 5.64 -27.94 7.88
N THR A 28 4.98 -26.88 8.34
CA THR A 28 3.68 -26.93 9.01
C THR A 28 2.87 -25.67 8.70
N VAL A 29 1.55 -25.83 8.60
CA VAL A 29 0.60 -24.74 8.45
C VAL A 29 -0.38 -24.76 9.63
N VAL A 30 -0.42 -23.68 10.40
CA VAL A 30 -1.28 -23.50 11.57
C VAL A 30 -2.30 -22.39 11.28
N VAL A 31 -3.57 -22.64 11.56
CA VAL A 31 -4.62 -21.63 11.34
C VAL A 31 -5.49 -21.50 12.56
N LEU A 32 -5.70 -20.26 13.00
CA LEU A 32 -6.71 -19.93 14.00
C LEU A 32 -7.98 -19.43 13.31
N ASP A 33 -9.02 -20.24 13.33
CA ASP A 33 -10.36 -19.85 12.92
C ASP A 33 -11.04 -19.00 14.00
N THR A 34 -11.47 -17.79 13.63
CA THR A 34 -12.06 -16.81 14.54
C THR A 34 -13.59 -16.80 14.52
N GLY A 35 -14.16 -17.95 14.17
CA GLY A 35 -15.60 -18.19 14.10
C GLY A 35 -16.14 -18.18 12.67
N SER A 36 -15.56 -18.99 11.77
CA SER A 36 -16.15 -19.26 10.47
C SER A 36 -17.48 -20.00 10.60
N THR A 37 -18.42 -19.66 9.73
CA THR A 37 -19.73 -20.30 9.59
C THR A 37 -19.90 -21.02 8.25
N ASP A 38 -18.98 -20.82 7.32
CA ASP A 38 -18.89 -21.55 6.06
C ASP A 38 -17.99 -22.81 6.20
N ASP A 39 -17.56 -23.42 5.09
CA ASP A 39 -16.76 -24.63 5.09
C ASP A 39 -15.23 -24.39 5.17
N THR A 40 -14.78 -23.19 5.56
CA THR A 40 -13.35 -22.79 5.61
C THR A 40 -12.52 -23.79 6.39
N VAL A 41 -12.95 -24.11 7.61
CA VAL A 41 -12.22 -25.02 8.52
C VAL A 41 -12.10 -26.40 7.92
N LYS A 42 -13.21 -26.96 7.41
CA LYS A 42 -13.24 -28.29 6.81
C LYS A 42 -12.28 -28.38 5.62
N ARG A 43 -12.22 -27.33 4.79
CA ARG A 43 -11.32 -27.29 3.63
C ARG A 43 -9.85 -27.17 4.04
N LEU A 44 -9.54 -26.35 5.04
CA LEU A 44 -8.18 -26.22 5.58
C LEU A 44 -7.66 -27.55 6.15
N GLU A 45 -8.47 -28.21 6.99
CA GLU A 45 -8.13 -29.52 7.57
C GLU A 45 -7.93 -30.59 6.48
N ALA A 46 -8.81 -30.61 5.46
CA ALA A 46 -8.68 -31.54 4.33
C ALA A 46 -7.41 -31.32 3.50
N ARG A 47 -6.84 -30.11 3.54
CA ARG A 47 -5.58 -29.73 2.89
C ARG A 47 -4.35 -29.92 3.79
N GLY A 48 -4.54 -30.38 5.03
CA GLY A 48 -3.46 -30.69 5.97
C GLY A 48 -3.06 -29.56 6.92
N ALA A 49 -3.81 -28.44 6.96
CA ALA A 49 -3.57 -27.40 7.96
C ALA A 49 -4.03 -27.87 9.36
N MET A 50 -3.27 -27.48 10.38
CA MET A 50 -3.67 -27.63 11.78
C MET A 50 -4.58 -26.47 12.16
N VAL A 51 -5.88 -26.73 12.34
CA VAL A 51 -6.87 -25.67 12.60
C VAL A 51 -7.34 -25.70 14.05
N SER A 52 -7.21 -24.57 14.74
CA SER A 52 -7.82 -24.32 16.04
C SER A 52 -8.96 -23.31 15.90
N LYS A 53 -9.91 -23.32 16.83
CA LYS A 53 -11.04 -22.38 16.83
C LYS A 53 -11.01 -21.55 18.10
N ASP A 54 -11.09 -20.23 17.96
CA ASP A 54 -11.21 -19.33 19.09
C ASP A 54 -11.89 -18.02 18.71
N ILE A 55 -12.90 -17.61 19.49
CA ILE A 55 -13.63 -16.37 19.23
C ILE A 55 -12.93 -15.22 19.95
N ILE A 56 -12.61 -14.17 19.20
CA ILE A 56 -12.01 -12.95 19.72
C ILE A 56 -13.12 -11.92 19.93
N ASP A 57 -13.43 -11.63 21.20
CA ASP A 57 -14.42 -10.63 21.61
C ASP A 57 -13.90 -9.84 22.84
N PRO A 58 -13.74 -8.50 22.74
CA PRO A 58 -13.92 -7.67 21.55
C PRO A 58 -12.91 -8.00 20.44
N TRP A 59 -13.31 -7.84 19.17
CA TRP A 59 -12.45 -8.14 18.02
C TRP A 59 -11.22 -7.22 17.95
N ARG A 60 -10.03 -7.83 17.75
CA ARG A 60 -8.74 -7.13 17.53
C ARG A 60 -7.79 -8.05 16.74
N PHE A 61 -7.10 -7.50 15.73
CA PHE A 61 -6.19 -8.28 14.89
C PHE A 61 -4.93 -8.74 15.63
N ASP A 62 -4.31 -7.88 16.45
CA ASP A 62 -3.15 -8.27 17.28
C ASP A 62 -3.41 -9.48 18.16
N THR A 63 -4.57 -9.51 18.83
CA THR A 63 -4.96 -10.56 19.76
C THR A 63 -5.17 -11.87 19.01
N ALA A 64 -5.88 -11.82 17.87
CA ALA A 64 -6.08 -12.98 17.01
C ALA A 64 -4.73 -13.55 16.51
N ARG A 65 -3.82 -12.70 16.01
CA ARG A 65 -2.51 -13.15 15.52
C ARG A 65 -1.61 -13.68 16.64
N ASN A 66 -1.63 -13.09 17.83
CA ASN A 66 -0.88 -13.63 18.96
C ASN A 66 -1.41 -15.00 19.39
N ARG A 67 -2.74 -15.19 19.46
CA ARG A 67 -3.31 -16.53 19.73
C ARG A 67 -2.97 -17.54 18.64
N ALA A 68 -2.91 -17.11 17.37
CA ALA A 68 -2.45 -17.98 16.28
C ALA A 68 -0.95 -18.32 16.40
N LEU A 69 -0.12 -17.37 16.82
CA LEU A 69 1.31 -17.57 17.07
C LEU A 69 1.55 -18.51 18.27
N ASP A 70 0.73 -18.44 19.32
CA ASP A 70 0.81 -19.35 20.49
C ASP A 70 0.57 -20.82 20.11
N LEU A 71 -0.09 -21.08 18.97
CA LEU A 71 -0.31 -22.43 18.43
C LEU A 71 0.87 -22.95 17.61
N VAL A 72 1.82 -22.09 17.24
CA VAL A 72 3.02 -22.51 16.50
C VAL A 72 3.92 -23.32 17.44
N PRO A 73 4.41 -24.50 17.03
CA PRO A 73 5.33 -25.31 17.83
C PRO A 73 6.51 -24.53 18.38
N GLU A 74 6.91 -24.85 19.61
CA GLU A 74 8.05 -24.19 20.28
C GLU A 74 9.40 -24.50 19.62
N ASP A 75 9.49 -25.57 18.83
CA ASP A 75 10.68 -25.97 18.06
C ASP A 75 10.69 -25.44 16.61
N ALA A 76 9.80 -24.50 16.28
CA ALA A 76 9.88 -23.79 15.01
C ALA A 76 11.11 -22.86 14.99
N ASP A 77 11.80 -22.81 13.85
CA ASP A 77 12.91 -21.86 13.65
C ASP A 77 12.38 -20.52 13.11
N ILE A 78 11.49 -20.58 12.12
CA ILE A 78 10.92 -19.41 11.44
C ILE A 78 9.39 -19.49 11.45
N CYS A 79 8.76 -18.37 11.81
CA CYS A 79 7.33 -18.17 11.67
C CYS A 79 7.03 -17.23 10.49
N VAL A 80 6.11 -17.64 9.63
CA VAL A 80 5.66 -16.88 8.46
C VAL A 80 4.18 -16.55 8.63
N SER A 81 3.83 -15.29 8.86
CA SER A 81 2.43 -14.87 8.94
C SER A 81 1.91 -14.35 7.61
N THR A 82 0.82 -14.93 7.13
CA THR A 82 0.10 -14.52 5.92
C THR A 82 -1.39 -14.49 6.17
N ASP A 83 -2.12 -13.80 5.30
CA ASP A 83 -3.58 -13.84 5.24
C ASP A 83 -4.03 -14.78 4.13
N LEU A 84 -5.22 -15.39 4.26
CA LEU A 84 -5.69 -16.40 3.31
C LEU A 84 -5.90 -15.85 1.90
N ASP A 85 -6.04 -14.53 1.76
CA ASP A 85 -6.13 -13.86 0.47
C ASP A 85 -4.77 -13.48 -0.14
N GLU A 86 -3.66 -13.94 0.44
CA GLU A 86 -2.29 -13.70 -0.04
C GLU A 86 -1.66 -14.97 -0.63
N VAL A 87 -0.79 -14.84 -1.63
CA VAL A 87 -0.19 -15.97 -2.36
C VAL A 87 1.29 -15.73 -2.58
N PHE A 88 2.16 -16.60 -2.05
CA PHE A 88 3.59 -16.55 -2.37
C PHE A 88 3.85 -17.09 -3.78
N HIS A 89 4.86 -16.52 -4.45
CA HIS A 89 5.42 -17.11 -5.65
C HIS A 89 6.19 -18.40 -5.31
N PRO A 90 6.15 -19.45 -6.15
CA PRO A 90 6.90 -20.68 -5.91
C PRO A 90 8.40 -20.45 -5.76
N GLY A 91 9.04 -21.25 -4.90
CA GLY A 91 10.46 -21.14 -4.53
C GLY A 91 10.73 -20.17 -3.37
N TRP A 92 9.69 -19.66 -2.70
CA TRP A 92 9.84 -18.69 -1.61
C TRP A 92 10.63 -19.26 -0.44
N ARG A 93 10.51 -20.57 -0.15
CA ARG A 93 11.26 -21.21 0.94
C ARG A 93 12.76 -21.21 0.68
N GLU A 94 13.18 -21.61 -0.52
CA GLU A 94 14.60 -21.66 -0.88
C GLU A 94 15.24 -20.27 -0.79
N LEU A 95 14.54 -19.25 -1.25
CA LEU A 95 14.98 -17.85 -1.16
C LEU A 95 15.11 -17.40 0.30
N LEU A 96 14.12 -17.72 1.13
CA LEU A 96 14.13 -17.39 2.56
C LEU A 96 15.28 -18.10 3.29
N GLU A 97 15.44 -19.41 3.12
CA GLU A 97 16.51 -20.19 3.77
C GLU A 97 17.91 -19.70 3.35
N LYS A 98 18.07 -19.29 2.08
CA LYS A 98 19.33 -18.71 1.58
C LYS A 98 19.65 -17.36 2.25
N ALA A 99 18.64 -16.55 2.54
CA ALA A 99 18.81 -15.25 3.19
C ALA A 99 18.89 -15.34 4.72
N TRP A 100 18.34 -16.41 5.32
CA TRP A 100 18.22 -16.58 6.76
C TRP A 100 19.51 -17.12 7.38
N LEU A 101 20.22 -16.28 8.13
CA LEU A 101 21.47 -16.63 8.81
C LEU A 101 21.21 -16.93 10.29
N PRO A 102 22.11 -17.68 10.97
CA PRO A 102 22.02 -17.86 12.41
C PRO A 102 21.94 -16.52 13.15
N GLY A 103 20.91 -16.36 13.98
CA GLY A 103 20.66 -15.13 14.73
C GLY A 103 19.82 -14.09 13.99
N THR A 104 19.38 -14.33 12.75
CA THR A 104 18.39 -13.48 12.07
C THR A 104 17.10 -13.40 12.89
N GLY A 105 16.58 -12.18 13.03
CA GLY A 105 15.35 -11.93 13.80
C GLY A 105 14.11 -11.87 12.91
N GLN A 106 14.22 -11.22 11.76
CA GLN A 106 13.10 -11.00 10.84
C GLN A 106 13.56 -11.06 9.37
N ALA A 107 12.61 -11.26 8.47
CA ALA A 107 12.83 -11.16 7.04
C ALA A 107 11.85 -10.20 6.38
N SER A 108 12.39 -9.35 5.51
CA SER A 108 11.61 -8.48 4.64
C SER A 108 11.67 -8.97 3.19
N TYR A 109 10.53 -8.90 2.50
CA TYR A 109 10.33 -9.44 1.16
C TYR A 109 9.39 -8.52 0.37
N ARG A 110 9.33 -8.70 -0.95
CA ARG A 110 8.51 -7.90 -1.84
C ARG A 110 7.03 -8.27 -1.70
N TYR A 111 6.16 -7.29 -1.63
CA TYR A 111 4.72 -7.48 -1.50
C TYR A 111 3.94 -6.64 -2.49
N THR A 112 3.11 -7.28 -3.29
CA THR A 112 2.16 -6.64 -4.20
C THR A 112 0.82 -6.53 -3.49
N TRP A 113 0.51 -5.34 -2.97
CA TRP A 113 -0.73 -5.10 -2.21
C TRP A 113 -1.96 -4.94 -3.11
N SER A 114 -1.77 -4.46 -4.33
CA SER A 114 -2.87 -4.32 -5.29
C SER A 114 -2.41 -4.51 -6.72
N PHE A 115 -3.37 -4.81 -7.59
CA PHE A 115 -3.18 -4.97 -9.02
C PHE A 115 -4.05 -3.95 -9.76
N ASN A 116 -3.56 -3.50 -10.91
CA ASN A 116 -4.30 -2.67 -11.84
C ASN A 116 -5.32 -3.53 -12.62
N PRO A 117 -6.32 -2.94 -13.29
CA PRO A 117 -7.33 -3.68 -14.05
C PRO A 117 -6.78 -4.60 -15.16
N ASP A 118 -5.59 -4.31 -15.67
CA ASP A 118 -4.89 -5.11 -16.68
C ASP A 118 -4.07 -6.28 -16.09
N GLY A 119 -4.06 -6.43 -14.75
CA GLY A 119 -3.29 -7.44 -14.02
C GLY A 119 -1.84 -7.04 -13.72
N SER A 120 -1.39 -5.86 -14.14
CA SER A 120 -0.09 -5.32 -13.74
C SER A 120 -0.09 -4.90 -12.26
N GLU A 121 1.09 -4.76 -11.67
CA GLU A 121 1.23 -4.43 -10.26
C GLU A 121 0.86 -2.97 -9.98
N GLY A 122 0.00 -2.77 -8.97
CA GLY A 122 -0.39 -1.46 -8.48
C GLY A 122 0.57 -0.98 -7.40
N VAL A 123 0.16 -1.11 -6.13
CA VAL A 123 0.98 -0.73 -4.97
C VAL A 123 1.89 -1.90 -4.62
N VAL A 124 3.19 -1.61 -4.57
CA VAL A 124 4.23 -2.57 -4.23
C VAL A 124 5.12 -1.96 -3.16
N PHE A 125 5.42 -2.72 -2.11
CA PHE A 125 6.36 -2.32 -1.09
C PHE A 125 7.05 -3.53 -0.46
N TRP A 126 8.02 -3.27 0.41
CA TRP A 126 8.69 -4.31 1.16
C TRP A 126 7.97 -4.53 2.50
N TYR A 127 7.55 -5.77 2.73
CA TYR A 127 6.75 -6.17 3.88
C TYR A 127 7.60 -6.96 4.87
N ASN A 128 7.15 -7.07 6.13
CA ASN A 128 7.89 -7.77 7.18
C ASN A 128 6.91 -8.45 8.15
N LYS A 129 6.57 -9.70 7.84
CA LYS A 129 5.75 -10.60 8.68
C LYS A 129 6.40 -11.97 8.91
N ILE A 130 7.69 -12.09 8.60
CA ILE A 130 8.48 -13.31 8.83
C ILE A 130 9.45 -13.02 9.96
N HIS A 131 9.47 -13.87 10.97
CA HIS A 131 10.22 -13.65 12.20
C HIS A 131 10.71 -14.96 12.81
N ALA A 132 11.73 -14.87 13.66
CA ALA A 132 12.15 -15.99 14.50
C ALA A 132 11.02 -16.35 15.50
N ARG A 133 10.97 -17.60 15.93
CA ARG A 133 9.86 -18.10 16.76
C ARG A 133 9.66 -17.37 18.09
N HIS A 134 10.74 -16.95 18.74
CA HIS A 134 10.70 -16.42 20.10
C HIS A 134 11.00 -14.93 20.18
N GLY A 135 10.45 -14.29 21.22
CA GLY A 135 10.72 -12.88 21.55
C GLY A 135 9.94 -11.88 20.71
N TYR A 136 8.96 -12.32 19.94
CA TYR A 136 8.12 -11.47 19.09
C TYR A 136 6.66 -11.48 19.51
N LYS A 137 5.98 -10.33 19.35
CA LYS A 137 4.55 -10.15 19.64
C LYS A 137 3.90 -9.20 18.63
N TRP A 138 2.68 -9.53 18.20
CA TRP A 138 1.85 -8.61 17.41
C TRP A 138 1.28 -7.51 18.28
N LEU A 139 1.38 -6.27 17.83
CA LEU A 139 0.81 -5.10 18.49
C LEU A 139 -0.18 -4.39 17.57
N HIS A 140 -1.09 -3.64 18.20
CA HIS A 140 -2.15 -2.80 17.64
C HIS A 140 -3.41 -3.54 17.18
N PRO A 141 -4.61 -3.01 17.49
CA PRO A 141 -5.88 -3.66 17.14
C PRO A 141 -6.10 -3.85 15.63
N VAL A 142 -5.44 -3.06 14.78
CA VAL A 142 -5.47 -3.08 13.31
C VAL A 142 -4.18 -2.46 12.78
N HIS A 143 -3.81 -2.76 11.53
CA HIS A 143 -2.49 -2.40 10.98
C HIS A 143 -1.35 -2.95 11.85
N GLU A 144 -1.57 -4.15 12.37
CA GLU A 144 -0.74 -4.79 13.37
C GLU A 144 0.70 -4.98 12.88
N VAL A 145 1.65 -4.83 13.79
CA VAL A 145 3.07 -5.06 13.52
C VAL A 145 3.64 -6.07 14.49
N ILE A 146 4.57 -6.89 14.00
CA ILE A 146 5.34 -7.80 14.82
C ILE A 146 6.52 -7.02 15.42
N GLN A 147 6.64 -7.02 16.75
CA GLN A 147 7.70 -6.32 17.48
C GLN A 147 8.46 -7.24 18.42
N TRP A 148 9.73 -6.93 18.63
CA TRP A 148 10.56 -7.58 19.63
C TRP A 148 10.15 -7.16 21.04
N VAL A 149 9.88 -8.14 21.89
CA VAL A 149 9.52 -7.98 23.31
C VAL A 149 10.43 -8.78 24.24
N GLY A 150 11.48 -9.43 23.70
CA GLY A 150 12.47 -10.16 24.49
C GLY A 150 13.52 -9.26 25.13
N GLU A 151 14.40 -9.85 25.94
CA GLU A 151 15.53 -9.12 26.52
C GLU A 151 16.57 -8.73 25.46
N GLY A 152 17.17 -7.55 25.59
CA GLY A 152 18.19 -7.07 24.66
C GLY A 152 17.60 -6.55 23.36
N SER A 153 18.23 -6.88 22.23
CA SER A 153 17.85 -6.41 20.90
C SER A 153 17.52 -7.58 19.99
N PRO A 154 16.57 -7.41 19.06
CA PRO A 154 16.29 -8.44 18.08
C PRO A 154 17.49 -8.70 17.19
N GLY A 155 17.52 -9.90 16.59
CA GLY A 155 18.39 -10.19 15.47
C GLY A 155 18.16 -9.24 14.28
N PRO A 156 19.11 -9.16 13.33
CA PRO A 156 18.95 -8.31 12.16
C PRO A 156 17.72 -8.71 11.34
N THR A 157 17.13 -7.73 10.65
CA THR A 157 16.18 -7.98 9.57
C THR A 157 16.95 -8.21 8.27
N VAL A 158 16.76 -9.35 7.62
CA VAL A 158 17.35 -9.66 6.31
C VAL A 158 16.38 -9.31 5.18
N SER A 159 16.92 -8.93 4.02
CA SER A 159 16.13 -8.73 2.79
C SER A 159 16.18 -9.99 1.94
N VAL A 160 15.02 -10.56 1.61
CA VAL A 160 14.89 -11.77 0.78
C VAL A 160 14.61 -11.35 -0.66
N GLU A 161 15.68 -11.03 -1.38
CA GLU A 161 15.59 -10.62 -2.78
C GLU A 161 15.01 -11.75 -3.66
N GLY A 162 14.03 -11.42 -4.50
CA GLY A 162 13.30 -12.36 -5.36
C GLY A 162 12.05 -13.00 -4.73
N MET A 163 11.89 -12.95 -3.40
CA MET A 163 10.69 -13.47 -2.73
C MET A 163 9.55 -12.47 -2.87
N GLN A 164 8.38 -12.95 -3.31
CA GLN A 164 7.21 -12.13 -3.58
C GLN A 164 5.92 -12.75 -3.02
N LEU A 165 5.14 -11.93 -2.33
CA LEU A 165 3.79 -12.22 -1.84
C LEU A 165 2.79 -11.30 -2.55
N ASP A 166 1.71 -11.86 -3.07
CA ASP A 166 0.69 -11.12 -3.80
C ASP A 166 -0.64 -11.13 -3.05
N HIS A 167 -1.28 -9.97 -2.91
CA HIS A 167 -2.57 -9.81 -2.24
C HIS A 167 -3.74 -9.81 -3.23
N HIS A 168 -4.68 -10.73 -3.05
CA HIS A 168 -5.87 -10.90 -3.89
C HIS A 168 -7.16 -10.88 -3.06
N PRO A 169 -7.52 -9.74 -2.43
CA PRO A 169 -8.62 -9.67 -1.48
C PRO A 169 -9.99 -9.87 -2.13
N ASP A 170 -10.98 -10.24 -1.31
CA ASP A 170 -12.38 -10.19 -1.69
C ASP A 170 -12.84 -8.71 -1.71
N PRO A 171 -13.17 -8.13 -2.87
CA PRO A 171 -13.60 -6.74 -2.95
C PRO A 171 -14.96 -6.49 -2.28
N THR A 172 -15.73 -7.54 -1.98
CA THR A 172 -17.04 -7.44 -1.34
C THR A 172 -16.96 -7.39 0.19
N LYS A 173 -15.80 -7.75 0.79
CA LYS A 173 -15.63 -7.72 2.24
C LYS A 173 -15.54 -6.29 2.76
N SER A 174 -16.41 -5.96 3.71
CA SER A 174 -16.42 -4.65 4.36
C SER A 174 -15.17 -4.44 5.20
N ARG A 175 -14.49 -3.32 4.99
CA ARG A 175 -13.42 -2.80 5.86
C ARG A 175 -13.94 -1.82 6.92
N GLY A 176 -15.26 -1.77 7.15
CA GLY A 176 -15.90 -0.82 8.06
C GLY A 176 -15.42 -0.89 9.51
N GLN A 177 -14.85 -2.02 9.93
CA GLN A 177 -14.31 -2.20 11.29
C GLN A 177 -12.98 -1.47 11.55
N TYR A 178 -12.29 -0.97 10.51
CA TYR A 178 -10.94 -0.40 10.69
C TYR A 178 -10.96 0.91 11.47
N LEU A 179 -11.94 1.78 11.23
CA LEU A 179 -11.98 3.08 11.89
C LEU A 179 -12.11 2.95 13.43
N PRO A 180 -13.07 2.21 14.00
CA PRO A 180 -13.14 2.03 15.45
C PRO A 180 -11.87 1.38 16.05
N LEU A 181 -11.22 0.47 15.31
CA LEU A 181 -9.98 -0.16 15.76
C LEU A 181 -8.80 0.82 15.76
N LEU A 182 -8.73 1.73 14.79
CA LEU A 182 -7.73 2.81 14.76
C LEU A 182 -7.96 3.85 15.87
N GLU A 183 -9.22 4.25 16.09
CA GLU A 183 -9.61 5.13 17.20
C GLU A 183 -9.21 4.50 18.55
N MET A 184 -9.44 3.19 18.72
CA MET A 184 -8.98 2.42 19.88
C MET A 184 -7.45 2.39 19.99
N SER A 185 -6.73 2.14 18.89
CA SER A 185 -5.27 2.07 18.90
C SER A 185 -4.62 3.37 19.38
N VAL A 186 -5.09 4.52 18.85
CA VAL A 186 -4.59 5.85 19.24
C VAL A 186 -5.03 6.23 20.66
N LEU A 187 -6.18 5.76 21.12
CA LEU A 187 -6.60 5.96 22.51
C LEU A 187 -5.70 5.21 23.50
N GLU A 188 -5.30 3.99 23.16
CA GLU A 188 -4.43 3.14 24.00
C GLU A 188 -2.97 3.61 23.98
N ASP A 189 -2.47 4.06 22.83
CA ASP A 189 -1.15 4.68 22.70
C ASP A 189 -1.21 5.97 21.87
N PRO A 190 -1.44 7.14 22.50
CA PRO A 190 -1.54 8.42 21.80
C PRO A 190 -0.20 8.94 21.28
N ASN A 191 0.92 8.27 21.62
CA ASN A 191 2.26 8.65 21.17
C ASN A 191 2.76 7.79 19.99
N ASP A 192 1.97 6.84 19.51
CA ASP A 192 2.25 6.07 18.30
C ASP A 192 1.94 6.92 17.05
N ASP A 193 2.98 7.46 16.42
CA ASP A 193 2.83 8.30 15.24
C ASP A 193 2.29 7.54 14.03
N ARG A 194 2.68 6.28 13.84
CA ARG A 194 2.22 5.46 12.73
C ARG A 194 0.71 5.26 12.78
N ASN A 195 0.17 4.95 13.95
CA ASN A 195 -1.28 4.80 14.12
C ASN A 195 -2.02 6.14 14.07
N MET A 196 -1.40 7.23 14.53
CA MET A 196 -1.93 8.59 14.33
C MET A 196 -2.06 8.93 12.84
N HIS A 197 -1.05 8.60 12.02
CA HIS A 197 -1.10 8.74 10.57
C HIS A 197 -2.24 7.92 9.96
N TYR A 198 -2.32 6.63 10.29
CA TYR A 198 -3.35 5.75 9.75
C TYR A 198 -4.76 6.19 10.13
N LEU A 199 -4.99 6.65 11.37
CA LEU A 199 -6.28 7.18 11.82
C LEU A 199 -6.68 8.41 11.00
N GLY A 200 -5.76 9.36 10.82
CA GLY A 200 -6.03 10.55 10.01
C GLY A 200 -6.35 10.23 8.55
N ARG A 201 -5.62 9.26 7.96
CA ARG A 201 -5.92 8.75 6.62
C ARG A 201 -7.30 8.10 6.55
N GLU A 202 -7.68 7.30 7.54
CA GLU A 202 -8.99 6.65 7.56
C GLU A 202 -10.13 7.68 7.67
N TYR A 203 -9.96 8.74 8.48
CA TYR A 203 -10.90 9.87 8.49
C TYR A 203 -11.06 10.53 7.12
N MET A 204 -9.96 10.69 6.38
CA MET A 204 -10.01 11.20 5.00
C MET A 204 -10.85 10.28 4.11
N PHE A 205 -10.63 8.96 4.15
CA PHE A 205 -11.43 8.02 3.35
C PHE A 205 -12.92 8.02 3.69
N LYS A 206 -13.28 8.39 4.93
CA LYS A 206 -14.69 8.55 5.37
C LYS A 206 -15.26 9.95 5.12
N GLY A 207 -14.50 10.87 4.54
CA GLY A 207 -14.93 12.26 4.33
C GLY A 207 -15.04 13.09 5.61
N ARG A 208 -14.46 12.62 6.72
CA ARG A 208 -14.38 13.36 8.00
C ARG A 208 -13.21 14.34 7.93
N TRP A 209 -13.35 15.36 7.09
CA TRP A 209 -12.25 16.27 6.70
C TRP A 209 -11.59 16.99 7.88
N ASP A 210 -12.39 17.51 8.82
CA ASP A 210 -11.86 18.24 9.98
C ASP A 210 -11.13 17.32 10.97
N ASP A 211 -11.61 16.09 11.15
CA ASP A 211 -10.96 15.07 11.98
C ASP A 211 -9.63 14.65 11.35
N CYS A 212 -9.62 14.37 10.03
CA CYS A 212 -8.40 14.11 9.27
C CYS A 212 -7.37 15.22 9.46
N ILE A 213 -7.76 16.48 9.23
CA ILE A 213 -6.85 17.63 9.34
C ILE A 213 -6.29 17.75 10.76
N THR A 214 -7.13 17.58 11.78
CA THR A 214 -6.74 17.69 13.18
C THR A 214 -5.77 16.57 13.57
N THR A 215 -6.12 15.32 13.26
CA THR A 215 -5.32 14.14 13.58
C THR A 215 -3.97 14.15 12.84
N LEU A 216 -3.94 14.50 11.56
CA LEU A 216 -2.68 14.52 10.81
C LEU A 216 -1.79 15.71 11.18
N LYS A 217 -2.34 16.84 11.62
CA LYS A 217 -1.53 17.91 12.23
C LYS A 217 -0.92 17.46 13.56
N MET A 218 -1.65 16.67 14.35
CA MET A 218 -1.11 16.05 15.55
C MET A 218 0.07 15.13 15.19
N HIS A 219 -0.11 14.20 14.25
CA HIS A 219 0.97 13.35 13.71
C HIS A 219 2.22 14.14 13.35
N LEU A 220 2.07 15.21 12.54
CA LEU A 220 3.21 16.01 12.09
C LEU A 220 3.95 16.76 13.22
N SER A 221 3.31 16.95 14.37
CA SER A 221 3.90 17.57 15.56
C SER A 221 4.59 16.59 16.51
N MET A 222 4.42 15.28 16.29
CA MET A 222 4.96 14.25 17.17
C MET A 222 6.49 14.12 16.98
N PRO A 223 7.28 14.03 18.06
CA PRO A 223 8.72 13.87 17.96
C PRO A 223 9.16 12.55 17.31
N SER A 224 8.34 11.50 17.38
CA SER A 224 8.61 10.20 16.76
C SER A 224 8.31 10.16 15.26
N ALA A 225 7.44 11.06 14.77
CA ALA A 225 7.11 11.19 13.36
C ALA A 225 8.26 11.84 12.59
N VAL A 226 9.32 11.06 12.33
CA VAL A 226 10.56 11.50 11.68
C VAL A 226 10.72 11.02 10.24
N TRP A 227 9.88 10.07 9.80
CA TRP A 227 9.98 9.50 8.46
C TRP A 227 9.34 10.42 7.42
N ALA A 228 10.18 11.00 6.56
CA ALA A 228 9.78 12.00 5.57
C ALA A 228 8.63 11.54 4.66
N ASP A 229 8.62 10.29 4.19
CA ASP A 229 7.59 9.80 3.26
C ASP A 229 6.20 9.80 3.91
N GLU A 230 6.07 9.29 5.14
CA GLU A 230 4.79 9.26 5.85
C GLU A 230 4.33 10.66 6.25
N ARG A 231 5.27 11.53 6.68
CA ARG A 231 4.96 12.93 6.95
C ARG A 231 4.46 13.65 5.70
N ALA A 232 5.10 13.45 4.55
CA ALA A 232 4.65 14.00 3.27
C ALA A 232 3.27 13.46 2.88
N ALA A 233 2.99 12.17 3.11
CA ALA A 233 1.66 11.59 2.91
C ALA A 233 0.60 12.23 3.82
N SER A 234 0.89 12.44 5.12
CA SER A 234 0.01 13.19 6.03
C SER A 234 -0.29 14.60 5.49
N MET A 235 0.73 15.30 4.99
CA MET A 235 0.56 16.63 4.38
C MET A 235 -0.33 16.58 3.13
N ARG A 236 -0.19 15.56 2.27
CA ARG A 236 -1.04 15.33 1.09
C ARG A 236 -2.50 15.07 1.49
N TYR A 237 -2.76 14.25 2.51
CA TYR A 237 -4.12 13.98 2.97
C TYR A 237 -4.78 15.21 3.63
N ILE A 238 -4.00 16.03 4.35
CA ILE A 238 -4.44 17.35 4.83
C ILE A 238 -4.81 18.25 3.63
N ALA A 239 -3.94 18.31 2.62
CA ALA A 239 -4.18 19.11 1.41
C ALA A 239 -5.46 18.68 0.68
N LYS A 240 -5.65 17.36 0.49
CA LYS A 240 -6.86 16.77 -0.09
C LYS A 240 -8.10 17.18 0.69
N SER A 241 -8.09 17.04 2.01
CA SER A 241 -9.20 17.43 2.89
C SER A 241 -9.55 18.92 2.76
N TYR A 242 -8.55 19.81 2.72
CA TYR A 242 -8.80 21.23 2.45
C TYR A 242 -9.38 21.49 1.05
N SER A 243 -8.93 20.75 0.04
CA SER A 243 -9.45 20.87 -1.32
C SER A 243 -10.92 20.47 -1.39
N GLU A 244 -11.32 19.37 -0.72
CA GLU A 244 -12.71 18.91 -0.65
C GLU A 244 -13.61 19.90 0.11
N LYS A 245 -13.06 20.66 1.05
CA LYS A 245 -13.74 21.78 1.72
C LYS A 245 -13.80 23.07 0.87
N GLY A 246 -13.23 23.08 -0.33
CA GLY A 246 -13.16 24.26 -1.20
C GLY A 246 -12.07 25.26 -0.82
N GLU A 247 -11.19 24.95 0.14
CA GLU A 247 -10.09 25.82 0.58
C GLU A 247 -8.84 25.63 -0.30
N ILE A 248 -8.99 25.91 -1.60
CA ILE A 248 -8.02 25.58 -2.65
C ILE A 248 -6.61 26.15 -2.39
N GLN A 249 -6.51 27.39 -1.91
CA GLN A 249 -5.20 28.00 -1.62
C GLN A 249 -4.50 27.31 -0.44
N THR A 250 -5.26 26.92 0.60
CA THR A 250 -4.74 26.18 1.75
C THR A 250 -4.27 24.80 1.32
N ALA A 251 -5.05 24.10 0.49
CA ALA A 251 -4.68 22.81 -0.09
C ALA A 251 -3.35 22.91 -0.86
N ARG A 252 -3.23 23.90 -1.74
CA ARG A 252 -2.00 24.16 -2.50
C ARG A 252 -0.78 24.34 -1.58
N ASN A 253 -0.92 25.12 -0.51
CA ASN A 253 0.18 25.35 0.44
C ASN A 253 0.63 24.05 1.12
N TRP A 254 -0.30 23.13 1.44
CA TRP A 254 0.03 21.84 2.04
C TRP A 254 0.70 20.88 1.07
N TYR A 255 0.30 20.84 -0.21
CA TYR A 255 1.01 20.06 -1.21
C TYR A 255 2.45 20.56 -1.41
N LEU A 256 2.66 21.89 -1.42
CA LEU A 256 4.02 22.45 -1.48
C LEU A 256 4.87 22.08 -0.25
N LYS A 257 4.27 22.01 0.94
CA LYS A 257 4.96 21.49 2.13
C LYS A 257 5.31 20.01 1.99
N ALA A 258 4.40 19.19 1.46
CA ALA A 258 4.66 17.77 1.21
C ALA A 258 5.85 17.56 0.24
N ILE A 259 5.91 18.37 -0.82
CA ILE A 259 7.05 18.39 -1.76
C ILE A 259 8.35 18.76 -1.04
N ALA A 260 8.33 19.78 -0.18
CA ALA A 260 9.51 20.19 0.58
C ALA A 260 9.95 19.14 1.61
N GLU A 261 9.02 18.38 2.19
CA GLU A 261 9.26 17.32 3.16
C GLU A 261 9.90 16.08 2.51
N ALA A 262 9.39 15.65 1.34
CA ALA A 262 9.88 14.47 0.63
C ALA A 262 10.03 14.73 -0.88
N PRO A 263 11.05 15.50 -1.31
CA PRO A 263 11.23 15.88 -2.72
C PRO A 263 11.62 14.70 -3.62
N HIS A 264 12.00 13.56 -3.04
CA HIS A 264 12.31 12.32 -3.75
C HIS A 264 11.07 11.46 -4.09
N LEU A 265 9.87 11.89 -3.69
CA LEU A 265 8.61 11.19 -3.99
C LEU A 265 7.87 11.87 -5.14
N ARG A 266 7.26 11.09 -6.05
CA ARG A 266 6.45 11.65 -7.16
C ARG A 266 5.09 12.14 -6.68
N GLU A 267 4.54 11.48 -5.69
CA GLU A 267 3.15 11.57 -5.30
C GLU A 267 2.76 13.01 -4.84
N PRO A 268 3.57 13.74 -4.03
CA PRO A 268 3.28 15.13 -3.70
C PRO A 268 3.19 16.06 -4.94
N TYR A 269 4.03 15.83 -5.95
CA TYR A 269 4.04 16.62 -7.18
C TYR A 269 2.83 16.31 -8.06
N ILE A 270 2.49 15.02 -8.21
CA ILE A 270 1.35 14.58 -9.01
C ILE A 270 0.02 15.03 -8.40
N ASP A 271 -0.13 14.98 -7.07
CA ASP A 271 -1.32 15.51 -6.40
C ASP A 271 -1.47 17.02 -6.58
N LEU A 272 -0.37 17.77 -6.50
CA LEU A 272 -0.40 19.21 -6.78
C LEU A 272 -0.75 19.48 -8.24
N ALA A 273 -0.20 18.70 -9.18
CA ALA A 273 -0.54 18.81 -10.59
C ALA A 273 -2.03 18.53 -10.82
N MET A 274 -2.62 17.55 -10.14
CA MET A 274 -4.06 17.27 -10.17
C MET A 274 -4.89 18.44 -9.63
N LEU A 275 -4.49 19.05 -8.52
CA LEU A 275 -5.15 20.26 -8.01
C LEU A 275 -5.11 21.40 -9.06
N LEU A 276 -3.94 21.61 -9.68
CA LEU A 276 -3.75 22.64 -10.69
C LEU A 276 -4.53 22.35 -11.99
N TYR A 277 -4.62 21.09 -12.38
CA TYR A 277 -5.42 20.60 -13.49
C TYR A 277 -6.90 20.94 -13.28
N ASN A 278 -7.45 20.64 -12.10
CA ASN A 278 -8.83 20.96 -11.74
C ASN A 278 -9.12 22.48 -11.76
N ASN A 279 -8.07 23.29 -11.58
CA ASN A 279 -8.13 24.76 -11.62
C ASN A 279 -7.64 25.35 -12.97
N GLN A 280 -7.44 24.51 -13.99
CA GLN A 280 -7.00 24.89 -15.34
C GLN A 280 -5.70 25.71 -15.35
N LYS A 281 -4.77 25.42 -14.43
CA LYS A 281 -3.47 26.08 -14.33
C LYS A 281 -2.42 25.29 -15.12
N TRP A 282 -2.57 25.28 -16.45
CA TRP A 282 -1.85 24.37 -17.35
C TRP A 282 -0.33 24.42 -17.26
N GLU A 283 0.29 25.61 -17.20
CA GLU A 283 1.74 25.71 -17.03
C GLU A 283 2.21 25.11 -15.69
N GLY A 284 1.40 25.24 -14.64
CA GLY A 284 1.69 24.62 -13.36
C GLY A 284 1.60 23.10 -13.42
N VAL A 285 0.61 22.55 -14.15
CA VAL A 285 0.51 21.11 -14.41
C VAL A 285 1.78 20.59 -15.08
N LEU A 286 2.26 21.28 -16.12
CA LEU A 286 3.47 20.89 -16.84
C LEU A 286 4.71 20.92 -15.96
N TYR A 287 4.88 21.98 -15.17
CA TYR A 287 6.04 22.12 -14.27
C TYR A 287 6.09 20.99 -13.22
N PHE A 288 5.00 20.77 -12.47
CA PHE A 288 5.03 19.78 -11.39
C PHE A 288 5.05 18.33 -11.91
N THR A 289 4.45 18.05 -13.06
CA THR A 289 4.59 16.73 -13.70
C THR A 289 5.99 16.49 -14.26
N GLU A 290 6.69 17.52 -14.73
CA GLU A 290 8.11 17.44 -15.12
C GLU A 290 8.97 17.07 -13.91
N CYS A 291 8.85 17.80 -12.80
CA CYS A 291 9.56 17.48 -11.56
C CYS A 291 9.29 16.05 -11.08
N ALA A 292 8.04 15.57 -11.18
CA ALA A 292 7.71 14.19 -10.84
C ALA A 292 8.43 13.19 -11.76
N LEU A 293 8.49 13.46 -13.06
CA LEU A 293 9.10 12.55 -14.04
C LEU A 293 10.63 12.50 -13.95
N GLU A 294 11.29 13.54 -13.41
CA GLU A 294 12.73 13.53 -13.08
C GLU A 294 13.08 12.52 -11.97
N ILE A 295 12.11 12.09 -11.17
CA ILE A 295 12.30 11.08 -10.13
C ILE A 295 12.17 9.70 -10.79
N GLU A 296 13.29 9.06 -11.09
CA GLU A 296 13.32 7.78 -11.83
C GLU A 296 13.30 6.54 -10.92
N VAL A 297 13.68 6.67 -9.65
CA VAL A 297 13.78 5.54 -8.71
C VAL A 297 12.51 5.39 -7.90
N ARG A 298 11.77 4.30 -8.13
CA ARG A 298 10.55 3.98 -7.39
C ARG A 298 10.88 3.56 -5.94
N PRO A 299 10.35 4.25 -4.92
CA PRO A 299 10.54 3.87 -3.52
C PRO A 299 9.98 2.48 -3.21
N ARG A 300 10.60 1.79 -2.24
CA ARG A 300 10.18 0.45 -1.76
C ARG A 300 9.11 0.52 -0.65
N THR A 301 8.42 1.65 -0.50
CA THR A 301 7.58 1.98 0.67
C THR A 301 6.10 1.98 0.29
N TYR A 302 5.21 1.74 1.27
CA TYR A 302 3.76 1.69 1.02
C TYR A 302 3.14 3.06 0.69
N ILE A 303 3.91 4.14 0.80
CA ILE A 303 3.52 5.49 0.38
C ILE A 303 3.53 5.62 -1.15
N CYS A 304 4.18 4.68 -1.85
CA CYS A 304 4.27 4.70 -3.30
C CYS A 304 2.95 4.30 -3.99
N GLU A 305 2.34 5.25 -4.69
CA GLU A 305 1.03 5.07 -5.33
C GLU A 305 1.17 4.79 -6.83
N ALA A 306 0.45 3.80 -7.34
CA ALA A 306 0.55 3.35 -8.73
C ALA A 306 0.33 4.48 -9.76
N ALA A 307 -0.63 5.37 -9.50
CA ALA A 307 -0.99 6.43 -10.43
C ALA A 307 0.20 7.36 -10.75
N ALA A 308 1.01 7.72 -9.76
CA ALA A 308 2.16 8.62 -9.95
C ALA A 308 3.29 7.99 -10.79
N TRP A 309 3.29 6.67 -10.91
CA TRP A 309 4.28 5.87 -11.66
C TRP A 309 3.70 5.27 -12.95
N GLY A 310 2.40 5.42 -13.19
CA GLY A 310 1.69 4.92 -14.38
C GLY A 310 1.51 5.99 -15.45
N SER A 311 0.37 5.93 -16.16
CA SER A 311 0.06 6.82 -17.28
C SER A 311 -0.26 8.27 -16.87
N LEU A 312 -0.66 8.49 -15.61
CA LEU A 312 -1.23 9.76 -15.14
C LEU A 312 -0.33 10.99 -15.37
N PRO A 313 0.98 10.98 -15.08
CA PRO A 313 1.84 12.14 -15.31
C PRO A 313 1.86 12.55 -16.79
N TYR A 314 1.91 11.58 -17.70
CA TYR A 314 1.94 11.80 -19.14
C TYR A 314 0.58 12.27 -19.67
N ASP A 315 -0.51 11.70 -19.16
CA ASP A 315 -1.86 12.13 -19.51
C ASP A 315 -2.12 13.60 -19.11
N LEU A 316 -1.79 13.97 -17.86
CA LEU A 316 -1.91 15.36 -17.39
C LEU A 316 -1.11 16.32 -18.26
N ARG A 317 0.11 15.95 -18.64
CA ARG A 317 0.94 16.73 -19.55
C ARG A 317 0.31 16.87 -20.92
N SER A 318 -0.23 15.78 -21.48
CA SER A 318 -0.88 15.82 -22.80
C SER A 318 -2.03 16.82 -22.85
N ILE A 319 -2.86 16.85 -21.81
CA ILE A 319 -3.99 17.77 -21.71
C ILE A 319 -3.51 19.21 -21.49
N ALA A 320 -2.49 19.42 -20.65
CA ALA A 320 -1.94 20.76 -20.41
C ALA A 320 -1.25 21.35 -21.65
N PHE A 321 -0.48 20.54 -22.40
CA PHE A 321 0.10 20.95 -23.68
C PHE A 321 -0.97 21.29 -24.71
N TYR A 322 -2.04 20.49 -24.80
CA TYR A 322 -3.16 20.77 -25.69
C TYR A 322 -3.82 22.13 -25.38
N ASN A 323 -4.08 22.41 -24.09
CA ASN A 323 -4.71 23.67 -23.67
C ASN A 323 -3.79 24.90 -23.75
N THR A 324 -2.51 24.69 -24.04
CA THR A 324 -1.52 25.76 -24.28
C THR A 324 -1.05 25.77 -25.73
N GLU A 325 -1.81 25.13 -26.63
CA GLU A 325 -1.60 25.10 -28.08
C GLU A 325 -0.28 24.46 -28.53
N ARG A 326 0.38 23.70 -27.65
CA ARG A 326 1.60 22.93 -27.91
C ARG A 326 1.24 21.51 -28.36
N TYR A 327 0.55 21.41 -29.49
CA TYR A 327 -0.09 20.17 -29.92
C TYR A 327 0.91 19.05 -30.26
N ARG A 328 2.12 19.39 -30.70
CA ARG A 328 3.15 18.38 -31.02
C ARG A 328 3.62 17.67 -29.75
N GLU A 329 3.85 18.43 -28.68
CA GLU A 329 4.21 17.93 -27.37
C GLU A 329 3.04 17.16 -26.75
N ALA A 330 1.81 17.66 -26.91
CA ALA A 330 0.61 16.95 -26.47
C ALA A 330 0.50 15.54 -27.09
N LEU A 331 0.79 15.41 -28.40
CA LEU A 331 0.80 14.12 -29.09
C LEU A 331 1.86 13.17 -28.53
N MET A 332 3.06 13.66 -28.23
CA MET A 332 4.13 12.84 -27.66
C MET A 332 3.74 12.30 -26.29
N GLU A 333 3.16 13.15 -25.42
CA GLU A 333 2.82 12.74 -24.06
C GLU A 333 1.61 11.81 -24.02
N VAL A 334 0.57 12.01 -24.85
CA VAL A 334 -0.56 11.07 -24.89
C VAL A 334 -0.14 9.70 -25.43
N GLN A 335 0.81 9.65 -26.38
CA GLN A 335 1.36 8.39 -26.88
C GLN A 335 2.14 7.64 -25.79
N ARG A 336 2.89 8.34 -24.93
CA ARG A 336 3.55 7.74 -23.76
C ARG A 336 2.53 7.21 -22.76
N ALA A 337 1.46 7.96 -22.48
CA ALA A 337 0.39 7.50 -21.61
C ALA A 337 -0.27 6.22 -22.15
N ILE A 338 -0.57 6.17 -23.45
CA ILE A 338 -1.14 5.00 -24.13
C ILE A 338 -0.17 3.81 -24.13
N ALA A 339 1.13 4.03 -24.28
CA ALA A 339 2.10 2.94 -24.21
C ALA A 339 2.09 2.22 -22.85
N ILE A 340 1.72 2.94 -21.78
CA ILE A 340 1.58 2.40 -20.42
C ILE A 340 0.20 1.75 -20.24
N GLU A 341 -0.87 2.39 -20.73
CA GLU A 341 -2.25 1.87 -20.64
C GLU A 341 -2.92 1.77 -22.02
N PRO A 342 -2.55 0.77 -22.85
CA PRO A 342 -2.97 0.71 -24.25
C PRO A 342 -4.48 0.49 -24.44
N SER A 343 -5.13 -0.14 -23.45
CA SER A 343 -6.57 -0.41 -23.43
C SER A 343 -7.42 0.75 -22.91
N ASN A 344 -6.81 1.86 -22.46
CA ASN A 344 -7.56 2.98 -21.88
C ASN A 344 -8.27 3.81 -22.96
N GLU A 345 -9.57 3.59 -23.12
CA GLU A 345 -10.40 4.26 -24.14
C GLU A 345 -10.38 5.79 -24.05
N ARG A 346 -10.25 6.34 -22.83
CA ARG A 346 -10.15 7.79 -22.63
C ARG A 346 -8.85 8.34 -23.23
N LEU A 347 -7.73 7.66 -23.02
CA LEU A 347 -6.44 8.07 -23.61
C LEU A 347 -6.47 7.97 -25.14
N GLN A 348 -7.05 6.90 -25.68
CA GLN A 348 -7.26 6.73 -27.12
C GLN A 348 -8.17 7.82 -27.70
N GLY A 349 -9.18 8.24 -26.94
CA GLY A 349 -10.03 9.38 -27.27
C GLY A 349 -9.24 10.69 -27.31
N ASN A 350 -8.44 10.97 -26.28
CA ASN A 350 -7.58 12.15 -26.20
C ASN A 350 -6.64 12.24 -27.41
N LEU A 351 -6.00 11.14 -27.81
CA LEU A 351 -5.13 11.09 -28.98
C LEU A 351 -5.85 11.60 -30.24
N LYS A 352 -7.06 11.10 -30.54
CA LYS A 352 -7.84 11.54 -31.71
C LYS A 352 -8.17 13.03 -31.68
N PHE A 353 -8.50 13.58 -30.51
CA PHE A 353 -8.77 15.01 -30.36
C PHE A 353 -7.52 15.86 -30.60
N ILE A 354 -6.38 15.44 -30.04
CA ILE A 354 -5.12 16.15 -30.19
C ILE A 354 -4.63 16.09 -31.65
N GLU A 355 -4.72 14.94 -32.32
CA GLU A 355 -4.35 14.79 -33.74
C GLU A 355 -5.14 15.73 -34.64
N LYS A 356 -6.45 15.84 -34.41
CA LYS A 356 -7.31 16.76 -35.18
C LYS A 356 -6.87 18.23 -35.00
N ALA A 357 -6.55 18.64 -33.77
CA ALA A 357 -6.08 19.99 -33.50
C ALA A 357 -4.70 20.26 -34.13
N ALA A 358 -3.75 19.33 -33.99
CA ALA A 358 -2.42 19.45 -34.60
C ALA A 358 -2.49 19.62 -36.13
N ASN A 359 -3.32 18.82 -36.80
CA ASN A 359 -3.48 18.86 -38.26
C ASN A 359 -4.12 20.17 -38.75
N SER A 360 -5.02 20.76 -37.95
CA SER A 360 -5.67 22.04 -38.29
C SER A 360 -4.72 23.25 -38.32
N ILE A 361 -3.55 23.14 -37.66
CA ILE A 361 -2.53 24.20 -37.62
C ILE A 361 -1.41 23.91 -38.63
N GLY A 362 -1.07 22.63 -38.85
CA GLY A 362 -0.14 22.23 -39.90
C GLY A 362 -0.58 22.67 -41.32
N GLY A 363 -1.89 22.78 -41.56
CA GLY A 363 -2.43 23.34 -42.81
C GLY A 363 -2.33 24.86 -42.94
N LYS A 364 -2.05 25.61 -41.85
CA LYS A 364 -1.96 27.08 -41.86
C LYS A 364 -0.55 27.63 -42.11
N TYR A 365 0.48 26.78 -42.11
CA TYR A 365 1.88 27.17 -42.30
C TYR A 365 2.63 26.32 -43.34
N SER A 366 1.90 25.75 -44.30
CA SER A 366 2.52 25.29 -45.55
C SER A 366 2.76 26.50 -46.44
N PHE A 367 4.00 26.99 -46.46
CA PHE A 367 4.47 27.99 -47.43
C PHE A 367 4.70 27.35 -48.80
#